data_AF-A0A2N2HEY6-F1
#
_entry.id   AF-A0A2N2HEY6-F1
#
_cell.length_a   1.000
_cell.length_b   1.000
_cell.length_c   1.000
_cell.angle_alpha   90.00
_cell.angle_beta   90.00
_cell.angle_gamma   90.00
#
_symmetry.space_group_name_H-M   'P 1'
#
loop_
_entity.id
_entity.type
_entity.pdbx_description
1 polymer ?
#
loop_
_entity_poly.entity_id
_entity_poly.type
_entity_poly.pdbx_seq_one_letter_code
_entity_poly.pdbx_strand_id
1 'polypeptide(L)' 'IAVGDGANDLPMLDVAGLGIAFHAKPVVRQGAGQAISNVGLDGVLYFLGLRDRETVDQLAGREA' A
#
# COMPACT_ATOMS: atom_id res chain seq x y z
N ILE A 1 3.69 1.06 8.55
CA ILE A 1 3.25 1.26 7.15
C ILE A 1 2.14 2.29 7.16
N ALA A 2 2.14 3.18 6.18
CA ALA A 2 1.06 4.12 5.95
C ALA A 2 0.66 4.11 4.48
N VAL A 3 -0.62 4.25 4.21
CA VAL A 3 -1.20 4.36 2.86
C VAL A 3 -2.14 5.56 2.86
N GLY A 4 -2.02 6.43 1.85
CA GLY A 4 -2.85 7.64 1.74
C GLY A 4 -2.94 8.13 0.30
N ASP A 5 -3.96 8.93 0.00
CA ASP A 5 -4.25 9.46 -1.33
C ASP A 5 -4.21 10.99 -1.39
N GLY A 6 -4.26 11.64 -0.22
CA GLY A 6 -4.40 13.07 -0.04
C GLY A 6 -3.17 13.76 0.53
N ALA A 7 -3.10 15.08 0.36
CA ALA A 7 -2.04 15.90 0.95
C ALA A 7 -2.06 15.88 2.49
N ASN A 8 -3.22 15.62 3.09
CA ASN A 8 -3.39 15.48 4.54
C ASN A 8 -2.63 14.26 5.09
N ASP A 9 -2.34 13.28 4.24
CA ASP A 9 -1.63 12.06 4.63
C ASP A 9 -0.11 12.24 4.55
N LEU A 10 0.40 13.32 3.93
CA LEU A 10 1.83 13.55 3.79
C LEU A 10 2.61 13.46 5.11
N PRO A 11 2.16 14.06 6.23
CA PRO A 11 2.83 13.88 7.51
C PRO A 11 2.86 12.42 7.93
N MET A 12 1.76 11.68 7.75
CA MET A 12 1.69 10.26 8.09
C MET A 12 2.60 9.38 7.21
N LEU A 13 2.67 9.70 5.91
CA LEU A 13 3.48 8.98 4.93
C LEU A 13 4.98 9.21 5.16
N ASP A 14 5.38 10.40 5.61
CA ASP A 14 6.77 10.78 5.86
C ASP A 14 7.38 10.08 7.09
N VAL A 15 6.62 9.95 8.19
CA VAL A 15 7.09 9.21 9.38
C VAL A 15 7.03 7.69 9.22
N ALA A 16 6.32 7.17 8.23
CA ALA A 16 6.19 5.74 8.04
C ALA A 16 7.45 5.14 7.41
N GLY A 17 8.01 4.08 8.01
CA GLY A 17 9.11 3.32 7.40
C GLY A 17 8.79 2.71 6.02
N LEU A 18 7.50 2.64 5.67
CA LEU A 18 7.01 2.40 4.32
C LEU A 18 5.70 3.20 4.15
N GLY A 19 5.81 4.34 3.47
CA GLY A 19 4.71 5.22 3.09
C GLY A 19 4.35 5.04 1.61
N ILE A 20 3.08 4.77 1.33
CA ILE A 20 2.57 4.48 -0.02
C ILE A 20 1.48 5.50 -0.41
N ALA A 21 1.73 6.26 -1.47
CA ALA A 21 0.70 7.05 -2.13
C ALA A 21 -0.20 6.16 -3.00
N PHE A 22 -1.47 5.99 -2.63
CA PHE A 22 -2.43 5.16 -3.35
C PHE A 22 -3.38 6.04 -4.16
N HIS A 23 -3.38 5.87 -5.49
CA HIS A 23 -4.22 6.63 -6.44
C HIS A 23 -4.15 8.15 -6.22
N ALA A 24 -3.03 8.61 -5.65
CA ALA A 24 -2.91 9.94 -5.10
C ALA A 24 -2.67 11.00 -6.18
N LYS A 25 -2.88 12.27 -5.85
CA LYS A 25 -2.50 13.40 -6.74
C LYS A 25 -0.98 13.52 -6.88
N PRO A 26 -0.44 14.16 -7.94
CA PRO A 26 1.01 14.30 -8.14
C PRO A 26 1.77 14.85 -6.93
N VAL A 27 1.19 15.84 -6.24
CA VAL A 27 1.79 16.43 -5.02
C VAL A 27 2.00 15.42 -3.90
N VAL A 28 1.10 14.45 -3.76
CA VAL A 28 1.19 13.41 -2.73
C VAL A 28 2.19 12.34 -3.15
N ARG A 29 2.21 11.98 -4.44
CA ARG A 29 3.18 11.01 -4.99
C ARG A 29 4.62 11.48 -4.84
N GLN A 30 4.87 12.79 -4.99
CA GLN A 30 6.20 13.37 -4.81
C GLN A 30 6.69 13.33 -3.37
N GLY A 31 5.77 13.35 -2.39
CA GLY A 31 6.09 13.30 -0.96
C GLY A 31 6.01 11.90 -0.34
N ALA A 32 5.64 10.87 -1.09
CA ALA A 32 5.59 9.49 -0.60
C ALA A 32 6.78 8.67 -1.13
N GLY A 33 7.31 7.77 -0.31
CA GLY A 33 8.43 6.91 -0.71
C GLY A 33 8.08 5.91 -1.81
N GLN A 34 6.81 5.50 -1.92
CA GLN A 34 6.29 4.59 -2.94
C GLN A 34 4.92 5.07 -3.44
N ALA A 35 4.51 4.66 -4.65
CA ALA A 35 3.20 5.00 -5.20
C ALA A 35 2.56 3.84 -5.98
N ILE A 36 1.25 3.67 -5.80
CA ILE A 36 0.42 2.72 -6.53
C ILE A 36 -0.63 3.52 -7.30
N SER A 37 -0.63 3.44 -8.64
CA SER A 37 -1.53 4.26 -9.49
C SER A 37 -2.43 3.46 -10.43
N ASN A 38 -2.16 2.15 -10.62
CA ASN A 38 -2.74 1.37 -11.72
C ASN A 38 -3.38 0.05 -11.27
N VAL A 39 -3.28 -0.30 -9.99
CA VAL A 39 -3.84 -1.52 -9.40
C VAL A 39 -4.66 -1.18 -8.15
N GLY A 40 -5.40 -2.15 -7.62
CA GLY A 40 -6.18 -2.01 -6.40
C GLY A 40 -5.31 -1.91 -5.14
N LEU A 41 -5.98 -1.76 -3.99
CA LEU A 41 -5.32 -1.63 -2.69
C LEU A 41 -4.57 -2.91 -2.27
N ASP A 42 -4.98 -4.05 -2.83
CA ASP A 42 -4.27 -5.33 -2.77
C ASP A 42 -2.81 -5.24 -3.28
N GLY A 43 -2.51 -4.28 -4.15
CA GLY A 43 -1.13 -3.96 -4.55
C GLY A 43 -0.19 -3.66 -3.37
N VAL A 44 -0.71 -3.21 -2.22
CA VAL A 44 0.08 -2.99 -1.00
C VAL A 44 0.69 -4.28 -0.47
N LEU A 45 0.02 -5.42 -0.66
CA LEU A 45 0.48 -6.73 -0.18
C LEU A 45 1.84 -7.13 -0.80
N TYR A 46 2.09 -6.70 -2.03
CA TYR A 46 3.36 -6.95 -2.70
C TYR A 46 4.53 -6.21 -2.05
N PHE A 47 4.31 -5.02 -1.48
CA PHE A 47 5.31 -4.30 -0.69
C PHE A 47 5.58 -4.97 0.67
N LEU A 48 4.63 -5.79 1.14
CA LEU A 48 4.79 -6.62 2.33
C LEU A 48 5.48 -7.96 2.04
N GLY A 49 5.81 -8.24 0.78
CA GLY A 49 6.38 -9.52 0.36
C GLY A 49 5.36 -10.64 0.21
N LEU A 50 4.06 -10.34 0.29
CA LEU A 50 2.97 -11.29 0.09
C LEU A 50 2.64 -11.39 -1.40
N ARG A 51 2.55 -12.63 -1.89
CA ARG A 51 2.16 -12.94 -3.27
C ARG A 51 0.81 -13.66 -3.28
N ASP A 52 0.10 -13.59 -4.40
CA ASP A 52 -1.25 -14.17 -4.56
C ASP A 52 -1.35 -15.64 -4.11
N ARG A 53 -0.31 -16.44 -4.38
CA ARG A 53 -0.26 -17.85 -3.96
C ARG A 53 -0.29 -18.04 -2.45
N GLU A 54 0.33 -17.12 -1.71
CA GLU A 54 0.38 -17.17 -0.24
C GLU A 54 -0.93 -16.69 0.40
N THR A 55 -1.63 -15.76 -0.24
CA THR A 55 -2.91 -15.23 0.24
C THR A 55 -4.04 -16.26 0.12
N VAL A 56 -4.09 -17.02 -0.99
CA VAL A 56 -5.11 -18.06 -1.19
C VAL A 56 -4.92 -19.21 -0.22
N ASP A 57 -3.68 -19.66 -0.01
CA ASP A 57 -3.37 -20.76 0.92
C ASP A 57 -3.72 -20.40 2.38
N GLN A 58 -3.48 -19.15 2.81
CA GLN A 58 -3.83 -18.69 4.16
C GLN A 58 -5.33 -18.52 4.40
N LEU A 59 -6.10 -18.16 3.38
CA LEU A 59 -7.56 -18.07 3.50
C LEU A 59 -8.20 -19.46 3.49
N ALA A 60 -7.75 -20.34 2.59
CA ALA A 60 -8.22 -21.72 2.51
C ALA A 60 -7.93 -22.52 3.80
N GLY A 61 -6.81 -22.25 4.48
CA GLY A 61 -6.46 -22.89 5.75
C GLY A 61 -7.23 -22.39 6.98
N ARG A 62 -8.03 -21.31 6.87
CA ARG A 62 -8.83 -20.75 7.99
C ARG A 62 -10.28 -21.20 7.97
N GLU A 63 -10.72 -21.84 6.90
CA GLU A 63 -12.07 -22.40 6.74
C GLU A 63 -12.14 -23.91 7.02
N ALA A 64 -11.01 -24.53 7.43
CA ALA A 64 -10.89 -25.95 7.77
C ALA A 64 -10.88 -26.21 9.29
#